data_AF-A0A7J4LKD9-F1
#
_entry.id   AF-A0A7J4LKD9-F1
#
_cell.length_a   1.000
_cell.length_b   1.000
_cell.length_c   1.000
_cell.angle_alpha   90.00
_cell.angle_beta   90.00
_cell.angle_gamma   90.00
#
_symmetry.space_group_name_H-M   'P 1'
#
loop_
_entity.id
_entity.type
_entity.pdbx_description
1 polymer ?
#
loop_
_entity_poly.entity_id
_entity_poly.type
_entity_poly.pdbx_seq_one_letter_code
_entity_poly.pdbx_strand_id
1 'polypeptide(L)' 'MCKEHKFGGLFEDPERLERYQKLFEEAFPGKTALDILHRTPAKHAKK' A
#
# COMPACT_ATOMS: atom_id res chain seq x y z
N MET A 1 -16.00 -20.61 -5.16
CA MET A 1 -14.82 -20.14 -5.92
C MET A 1 -14.63 -18.65 -5.64
N CYS A 2 -13.60 -18.26 -4.90
CA CYS A 2 -13.27 -16.84 -4.74
C CYS A 2 -12.65 -16.34 -6.04
N LYS A 3 -13.19 -15.26 -6.63
CA LYS A 3 -12.60 -14.61 -7.79
C LYS A 3 -11.33 -13.90 -7.34
N GLU A 4 -10.18 -14.29 -7.87
CA GLU A 4 -8.93 -13.57 -7.65
C GLU A 4 -9.08 -12.16 -8.25
N HIS A 5 -9.25 -11.17 -7.38
CA HIS A 5 -9.15 -9.78 -7.77
C HIS A 5 -7.67 -9.49 -8.00
N LYS A 6 -7.22 -9.53 -9.26
CA LYS A 6 -5.91 -9.01 -9.63
C LYS A 6 -5.84 -7.56 -9.16
N PHE A 7 -4.88 -7.24 -8.31
CA PHE A 7 -4.61 -5.88 -7.82
C PHE A 7 -4.12 -4.99 -8.98
N GLY A 8 -5.02 -4.70 -9.93
CA GLY A 8 -4.87 -3.78 -11.04
C GLY A 8 -3.50 -3.76 -11.69
N GLY A 9 -2.82 -4.91 -11.88
CA GLY A 9 -1.50 -5.00 -12.50
C GLY A 9 -0.40 -4.14 -11.87
N LEU A 10 -0.49 -3.80 -10.58
CA LEU A 10 0.49 -2.91 -9.96
C LEU A 10 1.94 -3.45 -10.04
N PHE A 11 2.09 -4.76 -9.94
CA PHE A 11 3.37 -5.46 -10.09
C PHE A 11 3.73 -5.78 -11.55
N GLU A 12 2.77 -5.62 -12.46
CA GLU A 12 2.92 -5.86 -13.90
C GLU A 12 3.41 -4.59 -14.63
N ASP A 13 3.41 -3.42 -13.95
CA ASP A 13 3.83 -2.11 -14.45
C ASP A 13 4.83 -1.42 -13.46
N PRO A 14 6.15 -1.54 -13.69
CA PRO A 14 7.16 -0.98 -12.80
C PRO A 14 7.15 0.56 -12.76
N GLU A 15 6.77 1.24 -13.84
CA GLU A 15 6.70 2.71 -13.87
C GLU A 15 5.57 3.22 -12.97
N ARG A 16 4.45 2.49 -12.96
CA ARG A 16 3.34 2.79 -12.07
C ARG A 16 3.70 2.54 -10.61
N LEU A 17 4.44 1.48 -10.30
CA LEU A 17 4.95 1.23 -8.95
C LEU A 17 5.83 2.40 -8.46
N GLU A 18 6.77 2.86 -9.29
CA GLU A 18 7.67 3.97 -8.96
C GLU A 18 6.89 5.28 -8.73
N ARG A 19 5.88 5.57 -9.55
CA ARG A 19 5.01 6.74 -9.35
C ARG A 19 4.30 6.72 -8.01
N TYR A 20 3.74 5.58 -7.60
CA TYR A 20 3.07 5.50 -6.30
C TYR A 20 4.05 5.59 -5.13
N GLN A 21 5.27 5.06 -5.27
CA GLN A 21 6.32 5.23 -4.26
C GLN A 21 6.70 6.70 -4.08
N LYS A 22 6.90 7.44 -5.18
CA LYS A 22 7.18 8.90 -5.13
C LYS A 22 6.05 9.68 -4.48
N LEU A 23 4.80 9.45 -4.89
CA LEU A 23 3.63 10.09 -4.29
C LEU A 23 3.50 9.77 -2.80
N PHE A 24 3.85 8.56 -2.40
CA PHE A 24 3.86 8.15 -1.01
C PHE A 24 4.93 8.90 -0.19
N GLU A 25 6.14 9.00 -0.71
CA GLU A 25 7.24 9.75 -0.07
C GLU A 25 6.93 11.24 0.07
N GLU A 26 6.31 11.86 -0.95
CA GLU A 26 5.86 13.25 -0.91
C GLU A 26 4.77 13.49 0.15
N ALA A 27 3.79 12.58 0.24
CA ALA A 27 2.69 12.70 1.19
C ALA A 27 3.12 12.40 2.63
N PHE A 28 4.12 11.53 2.83
CA PHE A 28 4.55 11.04 4.13
C PHE A 28 6.08 11.06 4.27
N PRO A 29 6.71 12.25 4.29
CA PRO A 29 8.16 12.36 4.37
C PRO A 29 8.69 11.71 5.65
N GLY A 30 9.72 10.88 5.51
CA GLY A 30 10.39 10.18 6.61
C GLY A 30 9.57 9.08 7.29
N LYS A 31 8.47 8.64 6.67
CA LYS A 31 7.64 7.55 7.17
C LYS A 31 7.56 6.43 6.15
N THR A 32 7.60 5.20 6.64
CA THR A 32 7.43 4.00 5.81
C THR A 32 5.95 3.62 5.70
N ALA A 33 5.61 2.79 4.71
CA ALA A 33 4.26 2.21 4.59
C ALA A 33 3.84 1.46 5.87
N LEU A 34 4.78 0.78 6.53
CA LEU A 34 4.54 0.11 7.81
C LEU A 34 4.18 1.11 8.91
N ASP A 35 4.86 2.25 9.00
CA ASP A 35 4.55 3.28 9.98
C ASP A 35 3.12 3.82 9.85
N ILE A 36 2.58 3.81 8.63
CA ILE A 36 1.18 4.20 8.36
C ILE A 36 0.23 3.05 8.70
N LEU A 37 0.55 1.82 8.29
CA LEU A 37 -0.29 0.65 8.54
C LEU A 37 -0.41 0.33 10.04
N HIS A 38 0.62 0.59 10.83
CA HIS A 38 0.62 0.36 12.28
C HIS A 38 0.00 1.50 13.09
N ARG A 39 -0.39 2.62 12.47
CA ARG A 39 -0.83 3.82 13.19
C ARG A 39 -2.20 3.69 13.86
N THR A 40 -2.98 2.68 13.50
CA THR A 40 -4.09 2.17 14.30
C THR A 40 -4.36 0.74 13.83
N PRO A 41 -4.36 -0.28 14.69
CA PRO A 41 -4.98 -1.53 14.29
C PRO A 41 -6.40 -1.20 13.83
N ALA A 42 -6.81 -1.69 12.66
CA ALA A 42 -8.21 -1.62 12.28
C ALA A 42 -9.02 -2.09 13.51
N LYS A 43 -10.08 -1.39 13.90
CA LYS A 43 -10.89 -1.75 15.09
C LYS A 43 -11.35 -3.23 15.11
N HIS A 44 -11.21 -3.92 13.98
CA HIS A 44 -11.55 -5.32 13.74
C HIS A 44 -10.36 -6.26 13.47
N ALA A 45 -9.11 -5.78 13.52
CA ALA A 45 -7.91 -6.61 13.51
C ALA A 45 -7.80 -7.30 14.89
N LYS A 46 -8.68 -8.27 15.13
CA LYS A 46 -8.62 -9.12 16.32
C LYS A 46 -7.36 -9.99 16.25
N LYS A 47 -6.68 -10.09 17.39
CA LYS A 47 -5.60 -11.05 17.66
C LYS A 47 -6.07 -12.49 17.47
#